data_AF-A0A914FEQ7-F1
#
_entry.id   AF-A0A914FEQ7-F1
#
_cell.length_a   1.000
_cell.length_b   1.000
_cell.length_c   1.000
_cell.angle_alpha   90.00
_cell.angle_beta   90.00
_cell.angle_gamma   90.00
#
_symmetry.space_group_name_H-M   'P 1'
#
loop_
_entity.id
_entity.type
_entity.pdbx_description
1 polymer ?
#
loop_
_entity_poly.entity_id
_entity_poly.type
_entity_poly.pdbx_seq_one_letter_code
_entity_poly.pdbx_strand_id
1 'polypeptide(L)'
;MSKFRRRGSGDSNFSHHDNEYDLEQRNRETIRSNAERQATQQLENAKYNPVLFAVCTNVDYDGSIDDDSPVHGCAVSFKAKEFLHIKEVSLYKY
;
A
#
# COMPACT_ATOMS: atom_id res chain seq x y z
N MET A 1 6.23 58.98 36.22
CA MET A 1 6.67 57.56 36.20
C MET A 1 5.45 56.66 36.19
N SER A 2 5.08 56.03 35.07
CA SER A 2 4.24 54.82 35.12
C SER A 2 4.26 54.02 33.81
N LYS A 3 5.04 52.94 33.84
CA LYS A 3 4.73 51.58 33.35
C LYS A 3 4.43 51.39 31.86
N PHE A 4 5.49 51.12 31.10
CA PHE A 4 5.42 50.31 29.89
C PHE A 4 4.80 48.94 30.22
N ARG A 5 3.58 48.69 29.77
CA ARG A 5 3.04 47.32 29.70
C ARG A 5 3.61 46.64 28.45
N ARG A 6 4.72 45.92 28.62
CA ARG A 6 5.09 44.84 27.69
C ARG A 6 3.96 43.81 27.72
N ARG A 7 3.13 43.77 26.68
CA ARG A 7 2.33 42.57 26.38
C ARG A 7 3.34 41.46 26.14
N GLY A 8 3.43 40.53 27.07
CA GLY A 8 4.18 39.30 26.88
C GLY A 8 3.54 38.52 25.74
N SER A 9 4.30 38.33 24.66
CA SER A 9 4.16 37.18 23.78
C SER A 9 4.74 35.99 24.55
N GLY A 10 4.02 35.55 25.57
CA GLY A 10 4.40 34.44 26.42
C GLY A 10 3.20 33.53 26.56
N ASP A 11 3.40 32.29 26.12
CA ASP A 11 2.63 31.09 26.47
C ASP A 11 1.65 30.59 25.40
N SER A 12 2.23 29.90 24.41
CA SER A 12 1.81 28.54 24.03
C SER A 12 2.88 27.93 23.12
N ASN A 13 4.05 27.67 23.68
CA ASN A 13 5.05 26.80 23.06
C ASN A 13 4.76 25.36 23.53
N PHE A 14 4.82 24.40 22.61
CA PHE A 14 4.76 22.94 22.85
C PHE A 14 3.41 22.28 23.20
N SER A 15 2.51 22.15 22.21
CA SER A 15 1.59 20.98 22.16
C SER A 15 1.25 20.52 20.74
N HIS A 16 1.90 21.06 19.71
CA HIS A 16 1.51 20.85 18.31
C HIS A 16 2.47 20.01 17.47
N HIS A 17 3.48 19.39 18.06
CA HIS A 17 4.45 18.59 17.30
C HIS A 17 4.01 17.13 17.10
N ASP A 18 3.10 16.62 17.94
CA ASP A 18 2.65 15.22 17.84
C ASP A 18 1.53 15.01 16.81
N ASN A 19 0.94 16.08 16.27
CA ASN A 19 -0.22 16.00 15.35
C ASN A 19 0.15 16.00 13.86
N GLU A 20 1.31 16.56 13.48
CA GLU A 20 1.74 16.58 12.07
C GLU A 20 2.20 15.20 11.62
N TYR A 21 3.01 14.53 12.44
CA TYR A 21 3.42 13.15 12.21
C TYR A 21 2.21 12.19 12.17
N ASP A 22 1.24 12.35 13.07
CA ASP A 22 0.03 11.51 13.10
C ASP A 22 -0.86 11.72 11.85
N LEU A 23 -0.97 12.97 11.36
CA LEU A 23 -1.73 13.27 10.15
C LEU A 23 -1.06 12.71 8.90
N GLU A 24 0.27 12.80 8.79
CA GLU A 24 1.04 12.20 7.70
C GLU A 24 0.97 10.67 7.74
N GLN A 25 1.11 10.07 8.93
CA GLN A 25 0.96 8.63 9.15
C GLN A 25 -0.41 8.16 8.66
N ARG A 26 -1.48 8.84 9.09
CA ARG A 26 -2.85 8.56 8.67
C ARG A 26 -3.06 8.74 7.17
N ASN A 27 -2.42 9.73 6.55
CA ASN A 27 -2.49 9.94 5.12
C ASN A 27 -1.84 8.77 4.35
N ARG A 28 -0.65 8.34 4.79
CA ARG A 28 0.05 7.17 4.22
C ARG A 28 -0.76 5.89 4.37
N GLU A 29 -1.38 5.68 5.54
CA GLU A 29 -2.29 4.56 5.77
C GLU A 29 -3.52 4.61 4.86
N THR A 30 -4.09 5.80 4.65
CA THR A 30 -5.24 5.99 3.76
C THR A 30 -4.86 5.67 2.31
N ILE A 31 -3.69 6.11 1.84
CA ILE A 31 -3.17 5.78 0.52
C ILE A 31 -2.99 4.26 0.38
N ARG A 32 -2.35 3.61 1.36
CA ARG A 32 -2.13 2.16 1.35
C ARG A 32 -3.45 1.38 1.32
N SER A 33 -4.40 1.75 2.17
CA SER A 33 -5.71 1.11 2.23
C SER A 33 -6.49 1.27 0.92
N ASN A 34 -6.43 2.44 0.29
CA ASN A 34 -7.08 2.67 -1.00
C ASN A 34 -6.42 1.86 -2.12
N ALA A 35 -5.10 1.75 -2.13
CA ALA A 35 -4.37 0.95 -3.09
C ALA A 35 -4.75 -0.54 -2.98
N GLU A 36 -4.80 -1.08 -1.77
CA GLU A 36 -5.20 -2.47 -1.52
C GLU A 36 -6.66 -2.74 -1.95
N ARG A 37 -7.58 -1.80 -1.69
CA ARG A 37 -8.97 -1.91 -2.17
C ARG A 37 -9.05 -1.95 -3.69
N GLN A 38 -8.28 -1.12 -4.38
CA GLN A 38 -8.22 -1.13 -5.85
C GLN A 38 -7.64 -2.45 -6.36
N ALA A 39 -6.56 -2.93 -5.76
CA ALA A 39 -5.95 -4.21 -6.12
C ALA A 39 -6.92 -5.39 -5.90
N THR A 40 -7.69 -5.36 -4.81
CA THR A 40 -8.71 -6.37 -4.51
C THR A 40 -9.81 -6.39 -5.57
N GLN A 41 -10.33 -5.21 -5.92
CA GLN A 41 -11.36 -5.10 -6.97
C GLN A 41 -10.83 -5.56 -8.33
N GLN A 42 -9.60 -5.20 -8.66
CA GLN A 42 -8.94 -5.65 -9.88
C GLN A 42 -8.82 -7.18 -9.91
N LEU A 43 -8.35 -7.80 -8.82
CA LEU A 43 -8.22 -9.24 -8.69
C LEU A 43 -9.57 -9.98 -8.87
N GLU A 44 -10.65 -9.45 -8.29
CA GLU A 44 -11.99 -10.02 -8.44
C GLU A 44 -12.50 -9.92 -9.90
N ASN A 45 -12.28 -8.79 -10.55
CA ASN A 45 -12.67 -8.60 -11.95
C ASN A 45 -11.88 -9.52 -12.89
N ALA A 46 -10.59 -9.71 -12.63
CA ALA A 46 -9.70 -10.52 -13.46
C ALA A 46 -10.09 -12.00 -13.53
N LYS A 47 -10.87 -12.51 -12.56
CA LYS A 47 -11.41 -13.90 -12.58
C LYS A 47 -12.20 -14.18 -13.86
N TYR A 48 -12.88 -13.18 -14.39
CA TYR A 48 -13.73 -13.29 -15.57
C TYR A 48 -13.02 -12.94 -16.88
N ASN A 49 -11.80 -12.40 -16.81
CA ASN A 49 -11.01 -12.10 -18.00
C ASN A 49 -10.58 -13.39 -18.71
N PRO A 50 -10.39 -13.37 -20.05
CA PRO A 50 -9.77 -14.48 -20.74
C PRO A 50 -8.31 -14.66 -20.27
N VAL A 51 -7.75 -15.85 -20.50
CA VAL A 51 -6.31 -16.06 -20.31
C VAL A 51 -5.56 -15.32 -21.41
N LEU A 52 -4.63 -14.42 -21.05
CA LEU A 52 -3.79 -13.73 -22.03
C LEU A 52 -2.70 -14.67 -22.56
N PHE A 53 -2.01 -15.35 -21.63
CA PHE A 53 -0.99 -16.33 -21.94
C PHE A 53 -0.78 -17.28 -20.76
N ALA A 54 -0.09 -18.39 -21.02
CA ALA A 54 0.33 -19.34 -20.00
C ALA A 54 1.85 -19.38 -19.92
N VAL A 55 2.38 -19.64 -18.73
CA VAL A 55 3.82 -19.81 -18.50
C VAL A 55 4.07 -21.15 -17.81
N CYS A 56 5.24 -21.74 -18.04
CA CYS A 56 5.75 -22.87 -17.27
C CYS A 56 6.83 -22.35 -16.32
N THR A 57 6.67 -22.63 -15.03
CA THR A 57 7.56 -22.15 -13.97
C THR A 57 8.89 -22.92 -14.02
N ASN A 58 10.00 -22.25 -13.69
CA ASN A 58 11.32 -22.90 -13.60
C ASN A 58 11.87 -22.97 -12.17
N VAL A 59 11.23 -22.27 -11.24
CA VAL A 59 11.58 -22.20 -9.83
C VAL A 59 10.32 -22.37 -9.01
N ASP A 60 10.50 -22.80 -7.77
CA ASP A 60 9.46 -22.80 -6.76
C ASP A 60 9.22 -21.36 -6.26
N TYR A 61 7.98 -21.07 -5.86
CA TYR A 61 7.63 -19.84 -5.19
C TYR A 61 6.60 -20.14 -4.10
N ASP A 62 6.85 -19.59 -2.91
CA ASP A 62 5.94 -19.68 -1.77
C ASP A 62 5.31 -18.31 -1.53
N GLY A 63 4.05 -18.15 -1.94
CA GLY A 63 3.30 -16.92 -1.73
C GLY A 63 2.86 -16.69 -0.29
N SER A 64 2.99 -17.69 0.60
CA SER A 64 2.61 -17.53 2.01
C SER A 64 3.58 -16.66 2.82
N ILE A 65 4.80 -16.48 2.31
CA ILE A 65 5.85 -15.65 2.91
C ILE A 65 5.99 -14.29 2.21
N ASP A 66 5.13 -13.99 1.22
CA ASP A 66 5.17 -12.73 0.47
C ASP A 66 4.23 -11.67 1.08
N ASP A 67 4.82 -10.83 1.95
CA ASP A 67 4.15 -9.73 2.62
C ASP A 67 4.01 -8.46 1.76
N ASP A 68 4.68 -8.40 0.59
CA ASP A 68 4.69 -7.25 -0.30
C ASP A 68 3.64 -7.35 -1.43
N SER A 69 2.83 -8.41 -1.41
CA SER A 69 1.75 -8.59 -2.38
C SER A 69 0.70 -7.46 -2.31
N PRO A 70 0.18 -6.96 -3.45
CA PRO A 70 -0.81 -5.86 -3.45
C PRO A 70 -2.12 -6.15 -2.70
N VAL A 71 -2.44 -7.42 -2.50
CA VAL A 71 -3.57 -7.90 -1.69
C VAL A 71 -3.04 -8.99 -0.77
N HIS A 72 -3.04 -8.73 0.54
CA HIS A 72 -2.45 -9.64 1.52
C HIS A 72 -3.11 -11.03 1.44
N GLY A 73 -2.27 -12.07 1.47
CA GLY A 73 -2.71 -13.47 1.49
C GLY A 73 -3.29 -13.99 0.16
N CYS A 74 -3.22 -13.21 -0.93
CA CYS A 74 -3.71 -13.63 -2.25
C CYS A 74 -2.59 -14.05 -3.21
N ALA A 75 -1.32 -14.01 -2.79
CA ALA A 75 -0.22 -14.55 -3.58
C ALA A 75 -0.36 -16.07 -3.73
N VAL A 76 -0.17 -16.57 -4.96
CA VAL A 76 -0.30 -18.00 -5.27
C VAL A 76 1.05 -18.69 -5.12
N SER A 77 1.10 -19.81 -4.40
CA SER A 77 2.29 -20.67 -4.34
C SER A 77 2.29 -21.68 -5.48
N PHE A 78 3.46 -22.00 -6.01
CA PHE A 78 3.64 -22.98 -7.09
C PHE A 78 5.00 -23.66 -7.03
N LYS A 79 5.12 -24.81 -7.68
CA LYS A 79 6.36 -25.55 -7.87
C LYS A 79 6.96 -25.33 -9.24
N ALA A 80 8.25 -25.61 -9.40
CA ALA A 80 8.88 -25.66 -10.69
C ALA A 80 8.15 -26.67 -11.60
N LYS A 81 8.04 -26.32 -12.89
CA LYS A 81 7.36 -27.07 -13.95
C LYS A 81 5.83 -27.11 -13.86
N GLU A 82 5.22 -26.30 -13.00
CA GLU A 82 3.78 -26.03 -13.03
C GLU A 82 3.43 -24.96 -14.08
N PHE A 83 2.15 -24.91 -14.48
CA PHE A 83 1.65 -23.96 -15.46
C PHE A 83 0.77 -22.90 -14.78
N LEU A 84 1.01 -21.63 -15.10
CA LEU A 84 0.21 -20.51 -14.59
C LEU A 84 -0.52 -19.82 -15.75
N HIS A 85 -1.82 -19.60 -15.60
CA HIS A 85 -2.63 -18.78 -16.51
C HIS A 85 -2.58 -17.32 -16.08
N ILE A 86 -2.05 -16.46 -16.93
CA ILE A 86 -1.98 -15.03 -16.68
C ILE A 86 -3.21 -14.36 -17.28
N LYS A 87 -3.99 -13.69 -16.42
CA LYS A 87 -5.25 -13.00 -16.80
C LYS A 87 -5.02 -11.56 -17.25
N GLU A 88 -4.08 -10.87 -16.64
CA GLU A 88 -3.71 -9.49 -16.94
C GLU A 88 -2.36 -9.14 -16.29
N VAL A 89 -1.75 -8.04 -16.75
CA VAL A 89 -0.51 -7.50 -16.17
C VAL A 89 -0.65 -5.99 -16.01
N SER A 90 -0.40 -5.49 -14.80
CA SER A 90 -0.29 -4.05 -14.54
C SER A 90 1.10 -3.60 -14.98
N LEU A 91 1.20 -3.04 -16.19
CA LEU A 91 2.45 -2.42 -16.65
C LEU A 91 2.72 -1.18 -15.81
N TYR A 92 3.57 -1.29 -14.79
CA TYR A 92 4.19 -0.11 -14.19
C TYR A 92 5.08 0.53 -15.26
N LYS A 93 4.66 1.69 -15.79
CA LYS A 93 5.56 2.54 -16.57
C LYS A 93 6.68 3.01 -15.63
N TYR A 94 7.92 2.73 -16.02
CA TYR A 94 9.13 3.26 -15.37
C TYR A 94 9.10 4.79 -15.29
#